data_AF-A0A448YSV6-F1
#
_entry.id   AF-A0A448YSV6-F1
#
_cell.length_a   1.000
_cell.length_b   1.000
_cell.length_c   1.000
_cell.angle_alpha   90.00
_cell.angle_beta   90.00
_cell.angle_gamma   90.00
#
_symmetry.space_group_name_H-M   'P 1'
#
loop_
_entity.id
_entity.type
_entity.pdbx_description
1 polymer ?
#
loop_
_entity_poly.entity_id
_entity_poly.type
_entity_poly.pdbx_seq_one_letter_code
_entity_poly.pdbx_strand_id
1 'polypeptide(L)'
;MLEGKFETASTMKKVIEAIKDSVKLCNLNCSQNDGITVQAIDDSRVLLIALKLDPSCFQEFRCDKDLVLGLDLESLSKILRQGNPEDYLTLIAEDSPDSLLIVFEDSKKDRISEFSLKLMDIDSDVLTIDEMEHDCAITLPAAAFAKVARDMKTLSESLQILVTKDSVKFKADGSIGTGSVILRARTNLDDTKESILIDLNKPVNLTFGAKYLNDIVKATPLADTVTIKLTDKAPAMFEYKLQGGFLRYYLAPKFEDEEE
;
A
#
# COMPACT_ATOMS: atom_id res chain seq x y z
N MET A 1 -25.67 5.03 -7.86
CA MET A 1 -25.46 4.12 -6.72
C MET A 1 -24.13 3.42 -6.93
N LEU A 2 -23.38 3.17 -5.85
CA LEU A 2 -22.24 2.27 -5.81
C LEU A 2 -22.68 0.92 -5.26
N GLU A 3 -22.28 -0.15 -5.94
CA GLU A 3 -22.35 -1.53 -5.46
C GLU A 3 -21.07 -2.25 -5.91
N GLY A 4 -20.20 -2.58 -4.95
CA GLY A 4 -18.95 -3.29 -5.21
C GLY A 4 -18.88 -4.57 -4.37
N LYS A 5 -19.04 -5.73 -5.00
CA LYS A 5 -19.00 -7.05 -4.38
C LYS A 5 -17.64 -7.71 -4.59
N PHE A 6 -16.91 -7.96 -3.51
CA PHE A 6 -15.70 -8.75 -3.49
C PHE A 6 -16.02 -10.24 -3.28
N GLU A 7 -15.30 -11.11 -3.98
CA GLU A 7 -15.37 -12.57 -3.77
C GLU A 7 -14.95 -12.95 -2.34
N THR A 8 -13.94 -12.26 -1.79
CA THR A 8 -13.53 -12.44 -0.40
C THR A 8 -13.33 -11.10 0.31
N ALA A 9 -13.81 -11.01 1.54
CA ALA A 9 -13.57 -9.88 2.44
C ALA A 9 -12.08 -9.68 2.75
N SER A 10 -11.27 -10.75 2.59
CA SER A 10 -9.84 -10.75 2.85
C SER A 10 -9.09 -9.63 2.09
N THR A 11 -9.50 -9.34 0.85
CA THR A 11 -8.88 -8.31 0.01
C THR A 11 -9.00 -6.93 0.65
N MET A 12 -10.24 -6.48 0.90
CA MET A 12 -10.49 -5.17 1.50
C MET A 12 -9.90 -5.07 2.91
N LYS A 13 -9.96 -6.14 3.71
CA LYS A 13 -9.31 -6.20 5.03
C LYS A 13 -7.81 -5.93 4.96
N LYS A 14 -7.11 -6.64 4.07
CA LYS A 14 -5.65 -6.47 3.91
C LYS A 14 -5.31 -5.08 3.41
N VAL A 15 -6.10 -4.53 2.48
CA VAL A 15 -5.92 -3.17 1.97
C VAL A 15 -6.02 -2.15 3.09
N ILE A 16 -7.10 -2.18 3.88
CA ILE A 16 -7.30 -1.22 4.98
C ILE A 16 -6.24 -1.38 6.07
N GLU A 17 -5.88 -2.62 6.44
CA GLU A 17 -4.78 -2.85 7.40
C GLU A 17 -3.43 -2.33 6.90
N ALA A 18 -3.21 -2.25 5.59
CA ALA A 18 -1.98 -1.74 5.00
C ALA A 18 -1.87 -0.20 5.01
N ILE A 19 -2.98 0.53 5.17
CA ILE A 19 -2.99 2.00 5.04
C ILE A 19 -3.43 2.73 6.32
N LYS A 20 -4.22 2.09 7.19
CA LYS A 20 -4.87 2.74 8.36
C LYS A 20 -3.92 3.36 9.38
N ASP A 21 -2.68 2.84 9.46
CA ASP A 21 -1.69 3.33 10.46
C ASP A 21 -0.89 4.52 9.91
N SER A 22 -0.95 4.75 8.59
CA SER A 22 -0.29 5.86 7.91
C SER A 22 -1.23 7.05 7.74
N VAL A 23 -2.52 6.80 7.54
CA VAL A 23 -3.54 7.83 7.33
C VAL A 23 -4.79 7.45 8.12
N LYS A 24 -5.33 8.39 8.88
CA LYS A 24 -6.55 8.17 9.68
C LYS A 24 -7.83 8.35 8.86
N LEU A 25 -7.89 9.41 8.05
CA LEU A 25 -9.05 9.81 7.28
C LEU A 25 -8.71 9.80 5.78
N CYS A 26 -9.54 9.22 4.93
CA CYS A 26 -9.34 9.26 3.49
C CYS A 26 -10.65 9.24 2.69
N ASN A 27 -10.58 9.71 1.45
CA ASN A 27 -11.65 9.57 0.48
C ASN A 27 -11.47 8.31 -0.37
N LEU A 28 -12.51 7.47 -0.45
CA LEU A 28 -12.65 6.49 -1.52
C LEU A 28 -13.33 7.18 -2.71
N ASN A 29 -12.59 7.40 -3.79
CA ASN A 29 -13.15 7.91 -5.04
C ASN A 29 -13.60 6.72 -5.88
N CYS A 30 -14.90 6.63 -6.12
CA CYS A 30 -15.52 5.53 -6.84
C CYS A 30 -16.03 6.02 -8.20
N SER A 31 -15.68 5.32 -9.28
CA SER A 31 -16.20 5.56 -10.63
C SER A 31 -16.39 4.25 -11.38
N GLN A 32 -17.26 4.24 -12.39
CA GLN A 32 -17.52 3.03 -13.18
C GLN A 32 -16.26 2.51 -13.90
N ASN A 33 -15.38 3.41 -14.34
CA ASN A 33 -14.23 3.08 -15.17
C ASN A 33 -12.98 2.76 -14.37
N ASP A 34 -12.71 3.53 -13.30
CA ASP A 34 -11.49 3.38 -12.49
C ASP A 34 -11.68 2.47 -11.27
N GLY A 35 -12.92 2.07 -10.97
CA GLY A 35 -13.23 1.26 -9.80
C GLY A 35 -13.18 2.10 -8.52
N ILE A 36 -12.42 1.65 -7.52
CA ILE A 36 -12.19 2.39 -6.28
C ILE A 36 -10.73 2.84 -6.22
N THR A 37 -10.53 4.14 -6.04
CA THR A 37 -9.20 4.75 -5.86
C THR A 37 -9.12 5.48 -4.54
N VAL A 38 -7.92 5.50 -3.95
CA VAL A 38 -7.61 6.28 -2.75
C VAL A 38 -6.31 6.99 -2.99
N GLN A 39 -6.30 8.27 -2.65
CA GLN A 39 -5.07 9.04 -2.54
C GLN A 39 -5.09 9.77 -1.20
N ALA A 40 -4.03 9.57 -0.43
CA ALA A 40 -3.94 10.18 0.89
C ALA A 40 -2.49 10.46 1.27
N ILE A 41 -2.29 11.54 2.02
CA ILE A 41 -0.99 11.96 2.52
C ILE A 41 -1.03 11.83 4.05
N ASP A 42 0.08 11.39 4.64
CA ASP A 42 0.21 11.33 6.08
C ASP A 42 0.33 12.74 6.71
N ASP A 43 0.13 12.83 8.03
CA ASP A 43 0.16 14.12 8.74
C ASP A 43 1.50 14.88 8.58
N SER A 44 2.62 14.15 8.39
CA SER A 44 3.93 14.77 8.18
C SER A 44 4.20 15.21 6.74
N ARG A 45 3.32 14.85 5.79
CA ARG A 45 3.45 15.11 4.36
C ARG A 45 4.71 14.52 3.72
N VAL A 46 5.19 13.40 4.27
CA VAL A 46 6.39 12.68 3.82
C VAL A 46 6.03 11.40 3.07
N LEU A 47 4.85 10.83 3.35
CA LEU A 47 4.33 9.60 2.77
C LEU A 47 3.00 9.87 2.06
N LEU A 48 2.98 9.62 0.74
CA LEU A 48 1.76 9.57 -0.07
C LEU A 48 1.40 8.11 -0.33
N ILE A 49 0.12 7.79 -0.19
CA ILE A 49 -0.48 6.49 -0.50
C ILE A 49 -1.37 6.66 -1.71
N ALA A 50 -1.22 5.78 -2.69
CA ALA A 50 -2.10 5.68 -3.85
C ALA A 50 -2.57 4.23 -4.01
N LEU A 51 -3.86 4.01 -3.83
CA LEU A 51 -4.53 2.72 -4.07
C LEU A 51 -5.37 2.82 -5.33
N LYS A 52 -5.31 1.77 -6.16
CA LYS A 52 -6.27 1.54 -7.24
C LYS A 52 -6.78 0.11 -7.15
N LEU A 53 -8.10 -0.03 -7.12
CA LEU A 53 -8.85 -1.28 -7.25
C LEU A 53 -9.72 -1.16 -8.49
N ASP A 54 -9.24 -1.70 -9.61
CA ASP A 54 -9.97 -1.73 -10.87
C ASP A 54 -11.28 -2.51 -10.71
N PRO A 55 -12.30 -2.29 -11.56
CA PRO A 55 -13.55 -3.06 -11.53
C PRO A 55 -13.35 -4.58 -11.58
N SER A 56 -12.23 -5.05 -12.16
CA SER A 56 -11.88 -6.48 -12.20
C SER A 56 -11.44 -7.07 -10.85
N CYS A 57 -11.21 -6.25 -9.81
CA CYS A 57 -11.01 -6.73 -8.44
C CYS A 57 -12.29 -7.25 -7.78
N PHE A 58 -13.45 -6.97 -8.39
CA PHE A 58 -14.75 -7.27 -7.84
C PHE A 58 -15.40 -8.39 -8.65
N GLN A 59 -16.19 -9.21 -7.98
CA GLN A 59 -17.08 -10.16 -8.62
C GLN A 59 -18.18 -9.42 -9.38
N GLU A 60 -18.72 -8.37 -8.77
CA GLU A 60 -19.71 -7.47 -9.36
C GLU A 60 -19.34 -6.03 -8.99
N PHE A 61 -19.34 -5.14 -9.97
CA PHE A 61 -19.06 -3.72 -9.76
C PHE A 61 -19.99 -2.84 -10.58
N ARG A 62 -20.67 -1.93 -9.91
CA ARG A 62 -21.54 -0.92 -10.49
C ARG A 62 -21.36 0.40 -9.76
N CYS A 63 -21.14 1.47 -10.52
CA CYS A 63 -21.04 2.82 -9.99
C CYS A 63 -21.73 3.78 -10.98
N ASP A 64 -22.99 4.14 -10.71
CA ASP A 64 -23.80 4.91 -11.68
C ASP A 64 -23.33 6.37 -11.82
N LYS A 65 -22.70 6.91 -10.79
CA LYS A 65 -22.18 8.28 -10.71
C LYS A 65 -20.88 8.24 -9.94
N ASP A 66 -19.99 9.16 -10.27
CA ASP A 66 -18.76 9.34 -9.51
C ASP A 66 -19.12 9.76 -8.08
N LEU A 67 -18.61 9.00 -7.11
CA LEU A 67 -18.89 9.18 -5.68
C LEU A 67 -17.58 9.35 -4.92
N VAL A 68 -17.62 10.22 -3.92
CA VAL A 68 -16.52 10.43 -2.97
C VAL A 68 -17.02 10.03 -1.60
N LEU A 69 -16.41 8.99 -1.02
CA LEU A 69 -16.80 8.46 0.29
C LEU A 69 -15.72 8.75 1.31
N GLY A 70 -15.92 9.76 2.15
CA GLY A 70 -14.98 10.11 3.22
C GLY A 70 -15.16 9.20 4.44
N LEU A 71 -14.07 8.53 4.84
CA LEU A 71 -14.07 7.47 5.83
C LEU A 71 -12.98 7.64 6.88
N ASP A 72 -13.31 7.30 8.13
CA ASP A 72 -12.34 7.02 9.18
C ASP A 72 -11.87 5.55 9.09
N LEU A 73 -10.58 5.36 8.79
CA LEU A 73 -10.01 4.05 8.49
C LEU A 73 -9.92 3.13 9.71
N GLU A 74 -9.82 3.69 10.92
CA GLU A 74 -9.90 2.90 12.16
C GLU A 74 -11.30 2.30 12.34
N SER A 75 -12.34 3.09 12.08
CA SER A 75 -13.74 2.69 12.17
C SER A 75 -14.07 1.64 11.12
N LEU A 76 -13.63 1.87 9.87
CA LEU A 76 -13.74 0.88 8.81
C LEU A 76 -13.02 -0.43 9.16
N SER A 77 -11.79 -0.38 9.67
CA SER A 77 -11.04 -1.57 10.13
C SER A 77 -11.80 -2.34 11.21
N LYS A 78 -12.41 -1.66 12.20
CA LYS A 78 -13.21 -2.29 13.26
C LYS A 78 -14.43 -3.04 12.71
N ILE A 79 -15.12 -2.47 11.72
CA ILE A 79 -16.26 -3.10 11.06
C ILE A 79 -15.79 -4.28 10.22
N LEU A 80 -14.73 -4.10 9.42
CA LEU A 80 -14.19 -5.17 8.58
C LEU A 80 -13.82 -6.40 9.40
N ARG A 81 -13.29 -6.23 10.61
CA ARG A 81 -12.96 -7.34 11.53
C ARG A 81 -14.15 -8.21 11.96
N GLN A 82 -15.40 -7.77 11.78
CA GLN A 82 -16.59 -8.54 12.19
C GLN A 82 -16.95 -9.68 11.21
N GLY A 83 -16.58 -9.56 9.93
CA GLY A 83 -16.75 -10.65 8.97
C GLY A 83 -15.62 -11.67 9.04
N ASN A 84 -15.80 -12.88 8.50
CA ASN A 84 -14.70 -13.81 8.25
C ASN A 84 -13.91 -13.39 6.99
N PRO A 85 -12.64 -13.80 6.84
CA PRO A 85 -11.87 -13.50 5.63
C PRO A 85 -12.47 -14.07 4.32
N GLU A 86 -13.12 -15.23 4.42
CA GLU A 86 -13.70 -15.99 3.29
C GLU A 86 -15.17 -15.63 3.00
N ASP A 87 -15.74 -14.67 3.72
CA ASP A 87 -17.09 -14.17 3.44
C ASP A 87 -17.06 -13.30 2.18
N TYR A 88 -18.13 -13.29 1.40
CA TYR A 88 -18.34 -12.25 0.39
C TYR A 88 -18.51 -10.91 1.10
N LEU A 89 -18.00 -9.84 0.50
CA LEU A 89 -18.10 -8.48 1.02
C LEU A 89 -18.72 -7.58 -0.03
N THR A 90 -19.82 -6.92 0.30
CA THR A 90 -20.48 -5.95 -0.59
C THR A 90 -20.44 -4.56 0.03
N LEU A 91 -19.94 -3.58 -0.71
CA LEU A 91 -19.94 -2.16 -0.38
C LEU A 91 -21.07 -1.47 -1.15
N ILE A 92 -21.99 -0.82 -0.44
CA ILE A 92 -23.18 -0.19 -1.05
C ILE A 92 -23.28 1.26 -0.57
N ALA A 93 -23.41 2.19 -1.53
CA ALA A 93 -23.68 3.59 -1.24
C ALA A 93 -24.69 4.18 -2.25
N GLU A 94 -25.61 4.99 -1.76
CA GLU A 94 -26.60 5.69 -2.59
C GLU A 94 -25.97 6.85 -3.39
N ASP A 95 -26.76 7.51 -4.23
CA ASP A 95 -26.30 8.67 -5.04
C ASP A 95 -25.89 9.90 -4.21
N SER A 96 -26.44 10.03 -3.00
CA SER A 96 -26.11 11.10 -2.05
C SER A 96 -26.00 10.46 -0.67
N PRO A 97 -24.90 9.74 -0.40
CA PRO A 97 -24.81 8.84 0.73
C PRO A 97 -24.46 9.60 2.02
N ASP A 98 -25.22 9.37 3.09
CA ASP A 98 -24.85 9.74 4.47
C ASP A 98 -24.05 8.63 5.17
N SER A 99 -24.11 7.41 4.63
CA SER A 99 -23.44 6.23 5.16
C SER A 99 -23.03 5.26 4.06
N LEU A 100 -21.96 4.51 4.30
CA LEU A 100 -21.57 3.33 3.52
C LEU A 100 -22.14 2.09 4.20
N LEU A 101 -22.94 1.32 3.48
CA LEU A 101 -23.43 0.02 3.92
C LEU A 101 -22.40 -1.06 3.55
N ILE A 102 -22.05 -1.89 4.52
CA ILE A 102 -21.06 -2.97 4.43
C ILE A 102 -21.77 -4.28 4.78
N VAL A 103 -21.88 -5.16 3.79
CA VAL A 103 -22.59 -6.44 3.92
C VAL A 103 -21.59 -7.59 3.82
N PHE A 104 -21.62 -8.50 4.80
CA PHE A 104 -20.90 -9.76 4.77
C PHE A 104 -21.88 -10.90 4.55
N GLU A 105 -21.62 -11.75 3.56
CA GLU A 105 -22.39 -12.97 3.31
C GLU A 105 -21.46 -14.19 3.46
N ASP A 106 -21.78 -15.08 4.40
CA ASP A 106 -21.00 -16.31 4.60
C ASP A 106 -21.16 -17.22 3.37
N SER A 107 -20.04 -17.69 2.81
CA SER A 107 -20.03 -18.49 1.58
C SER A 107 -20.57 -19.91 1.73
N LYS A 108 -20.77 -20.38 2.97
CA LYS A 108 -21.20 -21.76 3.30
C LYS A 108 -22.43 -21.82 4.18
N LYS A 109 -22.70 -20.76 4.95
CA LYS A 109 -23.82 -20.66 5.87
C LYS A 109 -24.74 -19.53 5.42
N ASP A 110 -26.01 -19.64 5.76
CA ASP A 110 -27.01 -18.61 5.44
C ASP A 110 -26.96 -17.43 6.43
N ARG A 111 -25.74 -16.94 6.73
CA ARG A 111 -25.52 -15.82 7.65
C ARG A 111 -25.16 -14.58 6.85
N ILE A 112 -25.97 -13.54 7.04
CA ILE A 112 -25.74 -12.19 6.51
C ILE A 112 -25.50 -11.25 7.68
N SER A 113 -24.49 -10.38 7.58
CA SER A 113 -24.21 -9.34 8.59
C SER A 113 -24.08 -7.99 7.90
N GLU A 114 -24.87 -7.02 8.34
CA GLU A 114 -24.94 -5.68 7.75
C GLU A 114 -24.45 -4.64 8.76
N PHE A 115 -23.63 -3.72 8.28
CA PHE A 115 -23.08 -2.63 9.08
C PHE A 115 -23.17 -1.32 8.30
N SER A 116 -23.69 -0.28 8.92
CA SER A 116 -23.72 1.07 8.34
C SER A 116 -22.63 1.92 8.99
N LEU A 117 -21.71 2.44 8.17
CA LEU A 117 -20.64 3.34 8.57
C LEU A 117 -20.97 4.77 8.11
N LYS A 118 -21.07 5.71 9.05
CA LYS A 118 -21.31 7.12 8.70
C LYS A 118 -20.16 7.68 7.87
N LEU A 119 -20.51 8.39 6.81
CA LEU A 119 -19.56 9.13 6.00
C LEU A 119 -19.27 10.49 6.64
N MET A 120 -18.20 11.12 6.18
CA MET A 120 -17.81 12.46 6.56
C MET A 120 -17.29 13.22 5.35
N ASP A 121 -17.42 14.54 5.40
CA ASP A 121 -16.82 15.42 4.41
C ASP A 121 -15.33 15.57 4.71
N ILE A 122 -14.50 15.17 3.75
CA ILE A 122 -13.05 15.29 3.82
C ILE A 122 -12.61 16.11 2.62
N ASP A 123 -12.03 17.27 2.89
CA ASP A 123 -11.33 18.04 1.87
C ASP A 123 -10.07 17.28 1.46
N SER A 124 -9.97 16.90 0.19
CA SER A 124 -8.77 16.24 -0.35
C SER A 124 -8.35 16.88 -1.66
N ASP A 125 -7.09 17.33 -1.70
CA ASP A 125 -6.44 17.69 -2.94
C ASP A 125 -6.03 16.41 -3.69
N VAL A 126 -6.59 16.21 -4.88
CA VAL A 126 -6.14 15.14 -5.77
C VAL A 126 -4.82 15.58 -6.39
N LEU A 127 -3.73 14.94 -5.98
CA LEU A 127 -2.42 15.14 -6.58
C LEU A 127 -2.32 14.33 -7.87
N THR A 128 -1.91 15.02 -8.94
CA THR A 128 -1.54 14.32 -10.17
C THR A 128 -0.19 13.64 -9.94
N ILE A 129 -0.16 12.32 -10.13
CA ILE A 129 1.08 11.54 -10.05
C ILE A 129 1.58 11.36 -11.47
N ASP A 130 2.63 12.08 -11.83
CA ASP A 130 3.28 11.93 -13.13
C ASP A 130 4.11 10.63 -13.18
N GLU A 131 4.23 10.05 -14.37
CA GLU A 131 5.20 8.98 -14.60
C GLU A 131 6.62 9.54 -14.49
N MET A 132 7.33 9.16 -13.42
CA MET A 132 8.69 9.61 -13.18
C MET A 132 9.68 8.60 -13.77
N GLU A 133 10.73 9.11 -14.42
CA GLU A 133 11.89 8.28 -14.73
C GLU A 133 12.58 7.85 -13.45
N HIS A 134 13.01 6.58 -13.39
CA HIS A 134 13.66 6.02 -12.22
C HIS A 134 15.11 5.66 -12.53
N ASP A 135 16.01 5.99 -11.61
CA ASP A 135 17.42 5.64 -11.72
C ASP A 135 17.65 4.15 -11.43
N CYS A 136 16.77 3.54 -10.63
CA CYS A 136 16.80 2.12 -10.32
C CYS A 136 15.39 1.57 -10.05
N ALA A 137 15.15 0.32 -10.47
CA ALA A 137 14.01 -0.49 -10.06
C ALA A 137 14.47 -1.84 -9.52
N ILE A 138 13.96 -2.22 -8.34
CA ILE A 138 14.21 -3.51 -7.70
C ILE A 138 12.88 -4.23 -7.51
N THR A 139 12.78 -5.48 -7.97
CA THR A 139 11.66 -6.36 -7.62
C THR A 139 12.20 -7.51 -6.77
N LEU A 140 11.62 -7.72 -5.59
CA LEU A 140 12.05 -8.74 -4.64
C LEU A 140 10.87 -9.32 -3.86
N PRO A 141 11.04 -10.47 -3.16
CA PRO A 141 9.96 -11.05 -2.36
C PRO A 141 9.53 -10.08 -1.27
N ALA A 142 8.23 -9.81 -1.18
CA ALA A 142 7.67 -8.86 -0.22
C ALA A 142 8.01 -9.27 1.22
N ALA A 143 7.97 -10.56 1.52
CA ALA A 143 8.33 -11.11 2.83
C ALA A 143 9.80 -10.85 3.20
N ALA A 144 10.72 -10.94 2.23
CA ALA A 144 12.14 -10.68 2.46
C ALA A 144 12.36 -9.19 2.78
N PHE A 145 11.75 -8.28 2.02
CA PHE A 145 11.81 -6.85 2.30
C PHE A 145 11.18 -6.50 3.66
N ALA A 146 10.03 -7.09 3.98
CA ALA A 146 9.35 -6.89 5.26
C ALA A 146 10.21 -7.31 6.46
N LYS A 147 10.91 -8.44 6.33
CA LYS A 147 11.86 -8.89 7.36
C LYS A 147 12.99 -7.87 7.54
N VAL A 148 13.59 -7.41 6.44
CA VAL A 148 14.68 -6.41 6.49
C VAL A 148 14.21 -5.11 7.14
N ALA A 149 13.06 -4.56 6.74
CA ALA A 149 12.55 -3.32 7.31
C ALA A 149 12.30 -3.42 8.83
N ARG A 150 11.77 -4.55 9.30
CA ARG A 150 11.54 -4.81 10.73
C ARG A 150 12.86 -4.98 11.49
N ASP A 151 13.78 -5.78 10.97
CA ASP A 151 15.08 -6.02 11.61
C ASP A 151 15.86 -4.71 11.74
N MET A 152 15.93 -3.90 10.67
CA MET A 152 16.69 -2.65 10.65
C MET A 152 16.11 -1.58 11.58
N LYS A 153 14.78 -1.56 11.74
CA LYS A 153 14.08 -0.64 12.66
C LYS A 153 14.44 -0.87 14.13
N THR A 154 14.90 -2.08 14.49
CA THR A 154 15.40 -2.34 15.85
C THR A 154 16.74 -1.65 16.14
N LEU A 155 17.49 -1.30 15.09
CA LEU A 155 18.83 -0.71 15.19
C LEU A 155 18.80 0.81 15.04
N SER A 156 18.01 1.34 14.09
CA SER A 156 18.00 2.76 13.76
C SER A 156 16.63 3.26 13.29
N GLU A 157 16.39 4.57 13.49
CA GLU A 157 15.27 5.32 12.94
C GLU A 157 15.45 5.66 11.45
N SER A 158 16.62 5.37 10.89
CA SER A 158 16.98 5.57 9.50
C SER A 158 17.41 4.25 8.86
N LEU A 159 16.91 3.97 7.66
CA LEU A 159 17.35 2.86 6.83
C LEU A 159 17.94 3.39 5.52
N GLN A 160 19.22 3.11 5.29
CA GLN A 160 19.89 3.39 4.04
C GLN A 160 19.70 2.22 3.05
N ILE A 161 19.33 2.55 1.82
CA ILE A 161 19.18 1.62 0.69
C ILE A 161 20.20 2.01 -0.37
N LEU A 162 21.21 1.15 -0.54
CA LEU A 162 22.26 1.27 -1.53
C LEU A 162 22.05 0.24 -2.64
N VAL A 163 21.97 0.68 -3.89
CA VAL A 163 21.76 -0.23 -5.02
C VAL A 163 22.96 -0.21 -5.97
N THR A 164 23.39 -1.40 -6.33
CA THR A 164 24.45 -1.69 -7.30
C THR A 164 23.92 -2.66 -8.34
N LYS A 165 24.67 -2.89 -9.42
CA LYS A 165 24.23 -3.75 -10.53
C LYS A 165 23.87 -5.16 -10.09
N ASP A 166 24.60 -5.69 -9.10
CA ASP A 166 24.49 -7.09 -8.70
C ASP A 166 23.77 -7.28 -7.35
N SER A 167 23.49 -6.19 -6.63
CA SER A 167 22.90 -6.29 -5.29
C SER A 167 22.25 -5.00 -4.80
N VAL A 168 21.25 -5.19 -3.93
CA VAL A 168 20.73 -4.15 -3.04
C VAL A 168 21.24 -4.41 -1.61
N LYS A 169 21.75 -3.37 -0.97
CA LYS A 169 22.23 -3.39 0.41
C LYS A 169 21.37 -2.46 1.26
N PHE A 170 20.86 -3.00 2.35
CA PHE A 170 20.14 -2.29 3.39
C PHE A 170 21.07 -2.10 4.58
N LYS A 171 21.25 -0.86 5.05
CA LYS A 171 22.14 -0.53 6.18
C LYS A 171 21.40 0.32 7.21
N ALA A 172 21.53 -0.07 8.48
CA ALA A 172 21.10 0.74 9.61
C ALA A 172 22.31 1.01 10.51
N ASP A 173 22.41 2.25 10.98
CA ASP A 173 23.44 2.74 11.89
C ASP A 173 22.75 3.43 13.06
N GLY A 174 22.93 2.94 14.28
CA GLY A 174 22.24 3.46 15.45
C GLY A 174 23.01 3.20 16.74
N SER A 175 22.44 3.70 17.86
CA SER A 175 23.17 3.81 19.14
C SER A 175 23.57 2.46 19.75
N ILE A 176 22.82 1.40 19.47
CA ILE A 176 23.08 0.05 19.99
C ILE A 176 23.98 -0.78 19.07
N GLY A 177 24.23 -0.32 17.84
CA GLY A 177 25.05 -1.03 16.86
C GLY A 177 24.67 -0.74 15.41
N THR A 178 25.41 -1.39 14.49
CA THR A 178 25.20 -1.28 13.05
C THR A 178 24.75 -2.63 12.48
N GLY A 179 23.96 -2.58 11.42
CA GLY A 179 23.47 -3.77 10.72
C GLY A 179 23.50 -3.56 9.21
N SER A 180 23.78 -4.63 8.47
CA SER A 180 23.63 -4.61 7.02
C SER A 180 23.15 -5.94 6.47
N VAL A 181 22.19 -5.87 5.55
CA VAL A 181 21.69 -7.03 4.78
C VAL A 181 21.94 -6.77 3.31
N ILE A 182 22.56 -7.73 2.63
CA ILE A 182 22.85 -7.65 1.20
C ILE A 182 22.03 -8.73 0.50
N LEU A 183 21.18 -8.30 -0.43
CA LEU A 183 20.43 -9.20 -1.30
C LEU A 183 20.99 -9.09 -2.71
N ARG A 184 21.49 -10.22 -3.25
CA ARG A 184 22.05 -10.28 -4.60
C ARG A 184 20.97 -10.57 -5.62
N ALA A 185 21.11 -9.98 -6.80
CA ALA A 185 20.27 -10.28 -7.95
C ALA A 185 20.35 -11.78 -8.26
N ARG A 186 19.18 -12.40 -8.43
CA ARG A 186 19.04 -13.82 -8.73
C ARG A 186 17.73 -14.07 -9.45
N THR A 187 17.73 -15.00 -10.39
CA THR A 187 16.51 -15.54 -10.99
C THR A 187 16.30 -16.94 -10.45
N ASN A 188 15.18 -17.18 -9.78
CA ASN A 188 14.76 -18.52 -9.38
C ASN A 188 13.82 -19.06 -10.47
N LEU A 189 14.23 -20.17 -11.10
CA LEU A 189 13.49 -20.77 -12.21
C LEU A 189 12.29 -21.61 -11.75
N ASP A 190 12.33 -22.12 -10.51
CA ASP A 190 11.26 -22.94 -9.94
C ASP A 190 10.14 -22.08 -9.37
N ASP A 191 10.49 -20.95 -8.76
CA ASP A 191 9.55 -19.95 -8.26
C ASP A 191 10.02 -18.54 -8.58
N THR A 192 9.44 -17.94 -9.61
CA THR A 192 9.80 -16.59 -10.05
C THR A 192 9.57 -15.53 -8.97
N LYS A 193 8.66 -15.76 -8.02
CA LYS A 193 8.34 -14.82 -6.94
C LYS A 193 9.47 -14.72 -5.92
N GLU A 194 10.33 -15.73 -5.84
CA GLU A 194 11.54 -15.76 -5.00
C GLU A 194 12.77 -15.13 -5.66
N SER A 195 12.61 -14.61 -6.88
CA SER A 195 13.65 -13.89 -7.62
C SER A 195 13.90 -12.50 -7.06
N ILE A 196 15.12 -12.01 -7.27
CA ILE A 196 15.49 -10.62 -6.99
C ILE A 196 16.01 -10.04 -8.30
N LEU A 197 15.23 -9.13 -8.87
CA LEU A 197 15.53 -8.47 -10.13
C LEU A 197 15.97 -7.04 -9.83
N ILE A 198 17.05 -6.60 -10.47
CA ILE A 198 17.59 -5.25 -10.34
C ILE A 198 17.77 -4.70 -11.74
N ASP A 199 17.07 -3.63 -12.04
CA ASP A 199 17.29 -2.78 -13.20
C ASP A 199 17.95 -1.49 -12.72
N LEU A 200 19.18 -1.24 -13.19
CA LEU A 200 20.02 -0.15 -12.69
C LEU A 200 20.48 0.73 -13.85
N ASN A 201 19.93 1.95 -13.92
CA ASN A 201 20.42 3.00 -14.81
C ASN A 201 21.59 3.76 -14.15
N LYS A 202 21.45 4.10 -12.86
CA LYS A 202 22.49 4.76 -12.06
C LYS A 202 22.55 4.18 -10.65
N PRO A 203 23.73 4.09 -10.02
CA PRO A 203 23.84 3.76 -8.60
C PRO A 203 23.03 4.76 -7.75
N VAL A 204 22.28 4.24 -6.79
CA VAL A 204 21.44 5.04 -5.89
C VAL A 204 21.81 4.73 -4.45
N ASN A 205 21.88 5.76 -3.61
CA ASN A 205 22.13 5.64 -2.18
C ASN A 205 21.22 6.60 -1.41
N LEU A 206 20.06 6.10 -0.96
CA LEU A 206 19.04 6.93 -0.31
C LEU A 206 18.75 6.44 1.10
N THR A 207 18.50 7.38 2.00
CA THR A 207 18.13 7.09 3.39
C THR A 207 16.64 7.39 3.60
N PHE A 208 15.94 6.53 4.32
CA PHE A 208 14.50 6.68 4.60
C PHE A 208 14.21 6.55 6.09
N GLY A 209 13.08 7.11 6.54
CA GLY A 209 12.58 6.87 7.89
C GLY A 209 12.14 5.43 8.07
N ALA A 210 12.78 4.72 9.01
CA ALA A 210 12.48 3.31 9.26
C ALA A 210 11.04 3.07 9.75
N LYS A 211 10.42 4.08 10.39
CA LYS A 211 8.99 4.08 10.75
C LYS A 211 8.10 3.88 9.51
N TYR A 212 8.24 4.74 8.50
CA TYR A 212 7.43 4.67 7.28
C TYR A 212 7.63 3.37 6.52
N LEU A 213 8.87 2.87 6.43
CA LEU A 213 9.13 1.57 5.81
C LEU A 213 8.43 0.43 6.56
N ASN A 214 8.31 0.51 7.89
CA ASN A 214 7.56 -0.47 8.67
C ASN A 214 6.04 -0.37 8.47
N ASP A 215 5.54 0.82 8.14
CA ASP A 215 4.14 1.00 7.73
C ASP A 215 3.90 0.43 6.33
N ILE A 216 4.79 0.72 5.37
CA ILE A 216 4.73 0.22 3.99
C ILE A 216 4.70 -1.31 3.95
N VAL A 217 5.54 -1.99 4.74
CA VAL A 217 5.61 -3.47 4.72
C VAL A 217 4.38 -4.15 5.33
N LYS A 218 3.41 -3.42 5.89
CA LYS A 218 2.09 -3.97 6.27
C LYS A 218 1.29 -4.41 5.03
N ALA A 219 1.62 -3.89 3.85
CA ALA A 219 1.05 -4.34 2.57
C ALA A 219 1.54 -5.72 2.10
N THR A 220 2.54 -6.33 2.76
CA THR A 220 3.10 -7.65 2.37
C THR A 220 2.05 -8.74 2.10
N PRO A 221 0.94 -8.87 2.85
CA PRO A 221 -0.09 -9.89 2.57
C PRO A 221 -0.89 -9.68 1.27
N LEU A 222 -0.73 -8.54 0.59
CA LEU A 222 -1.43 -8.18 -0.65
C LEU A 222 -0.74 -8.71 -1.91
N ALA A 223 0.59 -8.87 -1.88
CA ALA A 223 1.36 -9.32 -3.04
C ALA A 223 2.61 -10.11 -2.61
N ASP A 224 2.97 -11.13 -3.38
CA ASP A 224 4.15 -11.96 -3.10
C ASP A 224 5.47 -11.20 -3.30
N THR A 225 5.45 -10.16 -4.15
CA THR A 225 6.61 -9.33 -4.47
C THR A 225 6.30 -7.86 -4.24
N VAL A 226 7.35 -7.09 -3.97
CA VAL A 226 7.31 -5.62 -3.92
C VAL A 226 8.27 -5.08 -4.97
N THR A 227 7.86 -4.02 -5.66
CA THR A 227 8.72 -3.27 -6.57
C THR A 227 9.09 -1.94 -5.96
N ILE A 228 10.39 -1.68 -5.80
CA ILE A 228 10.94 -0.46 -5.23
C ILE A 228 11.62 0.31 -6.37
N LYS A 229 11.14 1.51 -6.66
CA LYS A 229 11.76 2.39 -7.65
C LYS A 229 12.35 3.61 -6.95
N LEU A 230 13.60 3.91 -7.28
CA LEU A 230 14.42 4.90 -6.60
C LEU A 230 14.99 5.90 -7.60
N THR A 231 15.09 7.16 -7.18
CA THR A 231 15.79 8.23 -7.89
C THR A 231 16.20 9.30 -6.87
N ASP A 232 17.31 9.99 -7.13
CA ASP A 232 17.81 11.04 -6.22
C ASP A 232 16.99 12.34 -6.28
N LYS A 233 16.04 12.45 -7.23
CA LYS A 233 15.30 13.69 -7.51
C LYS A 233 13.85 13.69 -7.05
N ALA A 234 13.34 12.55 -6.58
CA ALA A 234 11.92 12.39 -6.29
C ALA A 234 11.70 11.35 -5.19
N PRO A 235 10.49 11.31 -4.59
CA PRO A 235 10.12 10.26 -3.65
C PRO A 235 10.31 8.86 -4.24
N ALA A 236 10.78 7.94 -3.40
CA ALA A 236 10.86 6.52 -3.74
C ALA A 236 9.45 5.92 -3.84
N MET A 237 9.22 5.10 -4.85
CA MET A 237 7.96 4.40 -5.03
C MET A 237 8.09 2.94 -4.55
N PHE A 238 7.19 2.50 -3.69
CA PHE A 238 7.04 1.12 -3.25
C PHE A 238 5.70 0.59 -3.73
N GLU A 239 5.69 -0.36 -4.65
CA GLU A 239 4.48 -0.89 -5.28
C GLU A 239 4.23 -2.35 -4.89
N TYR A 240 3.02 -2.61 -4.43
CA TYR A 240 2.43 -3.94 -4.28
C TYR A 240 1.36 -4.09 -5.36
N LYS A 241 1.62 -4.96 -6.34
CA LYS A 241 0.68 -5.20 -7.44
C LYS A 241 -0.45 -6.12 -7.00
N LEU A 242 -1.68 -5.71 -7.25
CA LEU A 242 -2.90 -6.49 -6.96
C LEU A 242 -3.36 -7.20 -8.24
N GLN A 243 -4.31 -8.14 -8.11
CA GLN A 243 -4.86 -8.84 -9.28
C GLN A 243 -5.61 -7.92 -10.27
N GLY A 244 -6.06 -6.75 -9.82
CA GLY A 244 -6.69 -5.71 -10.65
C GLY A 244 -6.40 -4.32 -10.10
N GLY A 245 -5.13 -3.93 -10.07
CA GLY A 245 -4.73 -2.60 -9.61
C GLY A 245 -3.43 -2.64 -8.82
N PHE A 246 -3.27 -1.70 -7.88
CA PHE A 246 -2.03 -1.55 -7.11
C PHE A 246 -2.25 -0.84 -5.78
N LEU A 247 -1.33 -1.06 -4.85
CA LEU A 247 -1.09 -0.18 -3.72
C LEU A 247 0.34 0.37 -3.83
N ARG A 248 0.46 1.68 -3.98
CA ARG A 248 1.72 2.40 -4.11
C ARG A 248 1.92 3.34 -2.93
N TYR A 249 3.14 3.37 -2.45
CA TYR A 249 3.60 4.32 -1.46
C TYR A 249 4.71 5.18 -2.09
N TYR A 250 4.62 6.49 -1.94
CA TYR A 250 5.67 7.42 -2.33
C TYR A 250 6.25 8.04 -1.07
N LEU A 251 7.52 7.75 -0.81
CA LEU A 251 8.21 8.15 0.42
C LEU A 251 9.39 9.06 0.08
N ALA A 252 9.39 10.28 0.62
CA ALA A 252 10.52 11.18 0.45
C ALA A 252 11.76 10.62 1.17
N PRO A 253 12.96 10.66 0.54
CA PRO A 253 14.19 10.34 1.23
C PRO A 253 14.49 11.39 2.31
N LYS A 254 15.20 10.98 3.35
CA LYS A 254 15.87 11.90 4.28
C LYS A 254 17.07 12.47 3.55
N PHE A 255 17.15 13.79 3.49
CA PHE A 255 18.39 14.47 3.19
C PHE A 255 19.18 14.54 4.49
N GLU A 256 20.43 14.07 4.46
CA GLU A 256 21.37 14.45 5.52
C GLU A 256 21.59 15.95 5.32
N ASP A 257 21.35 16.75 6.36
CA ASP A 257 21.84 18.13 6.34
C ASP A 257 23.34 18.02 6.08
N GLU A 258 23.82 18.57 4.97
CA GLU A 258 25.24 18.77 4.77
C GLU A 258 25.69 19.69 5.91
N GLU A 259 26.25 19.12 6.97
CA GLU A 259 26.99 19.89 7.98
C GLU A 259 28.13 20.58 7.21
N GLU A 260 27.95 21.88 6.93
CA GLU A 260 29.03 22.79 6.51
C GLU A 260 30.17 22.83 7.55
#